data_AF-A0A964BLN7-F1
#
_entry.id   AF-A0A964BLN7-F1
#
_cell.length_a   1.000
_cell.length_b   1.000
_cell.length_c   1.000
_cell.angle_alpha   90.00
_cell.angle_beta   90.00
_cell.angle_gamma   90.00
#
_symmetry.space_group_name_H-M   'P 1'
#
loop_
_entity.id
_entity.type
_entity.pdbx_description
1 polymer ?
#
loop_
_entity_poly.entity_id
_entity_poly.type
_entity_poly.pdbx_seq_one_letter_code
_entity_poly.pdbx_strand_id
1 'polypeptide(L)' 'MDAPWVFDRPVNGDIFHTYIERVLAQTLAPGDVVVMDNLGSHKSRAVR' A
#
# COMPACT_ATOMS: atom_id res chain seq x y z
N MET A 1 16.91 -3.44 -7.84
CA MET A 1 15.68 -3.87 -7.14
C MET A 1 14.96 -2.57 -6.92
N ASP A 2 13.89 -2.35 -7.68
CA ASP A 2 13.37 -1.01 -7.93
C ASP A 2 11.95 -0.94 -7.38
N ALA A 3 11.59 0.20 -6.80
CA ALA A 3 10.23 0.39 -6.31
C ALA A 3 9.27 0.42 -7.51
N PRO A 4 8.13 -0.30 -7.46
CA PRO A 4 7.19 -0.33 -8.57
C PRO A 4 6.69 1.08 -8.90
N TRP A 5 6.41 1.90 -7.87
CA TRP A 5 5.95 3.28 -7.99
C TRP A 5 6.85 4.22 -7.17
N VAL A 6 7.15 5.40 -7.73
CA VAL A 6 7.93 6.47 -7.10
C VAL A 6 7.18 7.79 -7.28
N PHE A 7 7.09 8.58 -6.23
CA PHE A 7 6.42 9.88 -6.24
C PHE A 7 7.35 10.95 -5.67
N ASP A 8 7.48 12.09 -6.36
CA ASP A 8 8.21 13.27 -5.87
C ASP A 8 7.40 14.10 -4.86
N ARG A 9 6.48 13.44 -4.14
CA ARG A 9 5.60 14.05 -3.13
C ARG A 9 5.25 13.06 -2.01
N PRO A 10 4.82 13.53 -0.84
CA PRO A 10 4.38 12.65 0.24
C PRO A 10 3.24 11.72 -0.20
N VAL A 11 3.32 10.46 0.21
CA VAL A 11 2.25 9.48 0.04
C VAL A 11 1.16 9.74 1.08
N ASN A 12 -0.08 9.89 0.63
CA ASN A 12 -1.26 10.00 1.49
C ASN A 12 -2.11 8.72 1.44
N GLY A 13 -3.24 8.69 2.16
CA GLY A 13 -4.12 7.54 2.20
C GLY A 13 -4.66 7.10 0.84
N ASP A 14 -5.00 8.05 -0.04
CA ASP A 14 -5.58 7.74 -1.36
C ASP A 14 -4.55 7.13 -2.32
N ILE A 15 -3.33 7.67 -2.33
CA ILE A 15 -2.21 7.10 -3.09
C ILE A 15 -1.92 5.69 -2.59
N PHE A 16 -1.86 5.51 -1.27
CA PHE A 16 -1.58 4.22 -0.67
C PHE A 16 -2.67 3.19 -0.95
N HIS A 17 -3.94 3.57 -0.84
CA HIS A 17 -5.07 2.72 -1.19
C HIS A 17 -4.99 2.24 -2.64
N THR A 18 -4.70 3.16 -3.57
CA THR A 18 -4.52 2.81 -4.99
C THR A 18 -3.36 1.83 -5.19
N TYR A 19 -2.25 2.01 -4.47
CA TYR A 19 -1.13 1.08 -4.52
C TYR A 19 -1.52 -0.32 -4.04
N ILE A 20 -2.34 -0.43 -2.97
CA ILE A 20 -2.85 -1.72 -2.51
C ILE A 20 -3.64 -2.41 -3.61
N GLU A 21 -4.64 -1.74 -4.19
CA GLU A 21 -5.52 -2.34 -5.18
C GLU A 21 -4.80 -2.71 -6.49
N ARG A 22 -3.89 -1.83 -6.94
CA ARG A 22 -3.28 -1.94 -8.27
C ARG A 22 -1.97 -2.71 -8.30
N VAL A 23 -1.28 -2.82 -7.18
CA VAL A 23 0.05 -3.44 -7.11
C VAL A 23 0.07 -4.54 -6.06
N LEU A 24 -0.08 -4.19 -4.78
CA LEU A 24 0.17 -5.16 -3.71
C LEU A 24 -0.80 -6.33 -3.76
N ALA A 25 -2.11 -6.09 -3.83
CA ALA A 25 -3.13 -7.14 -3.81
C ALA A 25 -3.00 -8.14 -4.96
N GLN A 26 -2.49 -7.71 -6.13
CA GLN A 26 -2.28 -8.57 -7.29
C GLN A 26 -1.11 -9.55 -7.11
N THR A 27 -0.25 -9.29 -6.13
CA THR A 27 0.92 -10.13 -5.83
C THR A 27 0.71 -11.09 -4.67
N LEU A 28 -0.39 -10.96 -3.92
CA LEU A 28 -0.66 -11.75 -2.72
C LEU A 28 -1.45 -13.01 -3.04
N ALA A 29 -1.14 -14.08 -2.32
CA ALA A 29 -1.92 -15.31 -2.28
C ALA A 29 -2.66 -15.44 -0.94
N PRO A 30 -3.74 -16.27 -0.88
CA PRO A 30 -4.39 -16.59 0.38
C PRO A 30 -3.38 -17.17 1.39
N GLY A 31 -3.33 -16.58 2.59
CA GLY A 31 -2.42 -16.97 3.66
C GLY A 31 -1.17 -16.08 3.80
N ASP A 32 -0.91 -15.21 2.83
CA ASP A 32 0.17 -14.22 2.96
C ASP A 32 -0.14 -13.18 4.05
N VAL A 33 0.92 -12.73 4.71
CA VAL A 33 0.84 -11.70 5.76
C VAL A 33 1.52 -10.43 5.27
N VAL A 34 0.76 -9.33 5.28
CA VAL A 34 1.29 -8.00 5.00
C VAL A 34 1.72 -7.35 6.30
N VAL A 35 3.00 -6.99 6.40
CA VAL A 35 3.53 -6.18 7.49
C VAL A 35 3.70 -4.75 7.01
N MET A 36 3.05 -3.81 7.69
CA MET A 36 3.11 -2.38 7.39
C MET A 36 3.58 -1.61 8.61
N ASP A 37 4.26 -0.48 8.40
CA ASP A 37 4.57 0.46 9.49
C ASP A 37 3.33 1.26 9.91
N ASN A 38 3.46 2.06 10.98
CA ASN A 38 2.33 2.74 11.65
C ASN A 38 2.05 4.15 11.09
N LEU A 39 2.24 4.37 9.79
CA LEU A 39 1.99 5.66 9.16
C LEU A 39 0.49 5.99 9.07
N GLY A 40 0.18 7.29 9.02
CA GLY A 40 -1.20 7.77 8.92
C GLY A 40 -1.93 7.32 7.65
N SER A 41 -1.20 7.20 6.54
CA SER A 41 -1.70 6.67 5.25
C SER A 41 -2.27 5.24 5.37
N HIS A 42 -1.81 4.46 6.34
CA HIS A 42 -2.18 3.06 6.52
C HIS A 42 -3.43 2.87 7.40
N LYS A 43 -4.00 3.96 7.92
CA LYS A 43 -5.07 3.93 8.94
C LYS A 43 -6.46 4.18 8.38
N SER A 44 -6.61 4.34 7.07
CA SER A 44 -7.93 4.54 6.46
C SER A 44 -8.78 3.28 6.61
N ARG A 45 -10.11 3.44 6.64
CA ARG A 45 -11.03 2.29 6.76
C ARG A 45 -10.96 1.34 5.56
N ALA A 46 -10.54 1.83 4.40
CA ALA A 46 -10.39 0.99 3.21
C ALA A 46 -9.10 0.15 3.22
N VAL A 47 -8.13 0.50 4.07
CA VAL A 47 -6.85 -0.22 4.24
C VAL A 47 -6.90 -1.20 5.41
N ARG A 48 -7.80 -1.01 6.37
CA ARG A 48 -7.94 -1.81 7.59
C ARG A 48 -8.91 -2.97 7.46
#